data_AF-A0A935WY50-F1
#
_entry.id   AF-A0A935WY50-F1
#
_cell.length_a   1.000
_cell.length_b   1.000
_cell.length_c   1.000
_cell.angle_alpha   90.00
_cell.angle_beta   90.00
_cell.angle_gamma   90.00
#
_symmetry.space_group_name_H-M   'P 1'
#
loop_
_entity.id
_entity.type
_entity.pdbx_description
1 polymer ?
#
loop_
_entity_poly.entity_id
_entity_poly.type
_entity_poly.pdbx_seq_one_letter_code
_entity_poly.pdbx_strand_id
1 'polypeptide(L)'
;MRPIYGITIPALTLSMAVSGIATALEPPKNLRWVDSPIRDTVVPSSPGSLVASPASSSSIRLSWSASSDNVGVTAYLIFRGGNQVGTVPGTTFAYQDTGLSASTTYTYTVKARDAAGNVSANSNVATASTEPEGNTGHPFPFAFSDPQFFANTSASDPIDLSCNVPRSDLTITEHREPAAIINNCENGVATIRRVRLGGDGGTNGTVREGYRCGGSGTMNIEDTWLEAKGSGADHADVVQCYDPNNSPAATMNVKHTTIRAYTTSATAGIFVADSYALHLYLTDVLFWGGPYGLRVHDDGRPGSVHLNNVCFYGESETNNSFGFGAFLLDSTIAEWNNVNWCTIHNGQLVVHGPIPQP
;
A
#
# COMPACT_ATOMS: atom_id res chain seq x y z
N MET A 1 -4.64 -38.07 27.06
CA MET A 1 -3.23 -38.01 27.54
C MET A 1 -3.07 -36.77 28.40
N ARG A 2 -2.30 -36.86 29.50
CA ARG A 2 -1.85 -35.72 30.34
C ARG A 2 -2.99 -34.94 31.06
N PRO A 3 -2.67 -34.16 32.12
CA PRO A 3 -3.56 -34.09 33.29
C PRO A 3 -4.39 -32.81 33.41
N ILE A 4 -5.47 -32.90 34.18
CA ILE A 4 -6.11 -31.74 34.82
C ILE A 4 -5.22 -31.35 36.01
N TYR A 5 -4.80 -30.07 36.07
CA TYR A 5 -4.07 -29.53 37.21
C TYR A 5 -5.03 -29.28 38.37
N GLY A 6 -5.00 -30.12 39.40
CA GLY A 6 -5.67 -29.84 40.66
C GLY A 6 -4.94 -28.75 41.42
N ILE A 7 -5.57 -27.58 41.59
CA ILE A 7 -5.07 -26.54 42.51
C ILE A 7 -5.44 -26.97 43.93
N THR A 8 -4.44 -27.44 44.68
CA THR A 8 -4.59 -27.78 46.10
C THR A 8 -4.69 -26.51 46.93
N ILE A 9 -5.91 -26.07 47.23
CA ILE A 9 -6.13 -25.07 48.29
C ILE A 9 -5.77 -25.75 49.63
N PRO A 10 -4.87 -25.19 50.46
CA PRO A 10 -4.55 -25.77 51.76
C PRO A 10 -5.77 -25.67 52.67
N ALA A 11 -6.30 -26.81 53.11
CA ALA A 11 -7.40 -26.85 54.06
C ALA A 11 -6.96 -26.24 55.39
N LEU A 12 -7.60 -25.13 55.79
CA LEU A 12 -7.39 -24.52 57.09
C LEU A 12 -7.97 -25.44 58.18
N THR A 13 -7.13 -26.28 58.76
CA THR A 13 -7.50 -27.31 59.73
C THR A 13 -7.86 -26.70 61.09
N LEU A 14 -9.11 -26.24 61.22
CA LEU A 14 -9.69 -25.86 62.51
C LEU A 14 -9.84 -27.09 63.41
N SER A 15 -8.79 -27.38 64.18
CA SER A 15 -8.76 -28.50 65.12
C SER A 15 -9.65 -28.21 66.34
N MET A 16 -10.85 -28.79 66.35
CA MET A 16 -11.67 -28.91 67.56
C MET A 16 -11.54 -30.33 68.12
N ALA A 17 -10.83 -30.46 69.25
CA ALA A 17 -10.73 -31.72 69.97
C ALA A 17 -12.05 -32.01 70.71
N VAL A 18 -12.75 -33.07 70.31
CA VAL A 18 -13.92 -33.60 71.03
C VAL A 18 -13.58 -34.98 71.56
N SER A 19 -13.47 -35.09 72.88
CA SER A 19 -13.34 -36.37 73.58
C SER A 19 -14.72 -36.85 74.02
N GLY A 20 -15.09 -38.08 73.63
CA GLY A 20 -16.23 -38.79 74.19
C GLY A 20 -17.33 -39.18 73.19
N ILE A 21 -17.57 -40.50 73.13
CA ILE A 21 -18.84 -41.18 72.81
C ILE A 21 -19.59 -40.67 71.56
N ALA A 22 -19.43 -41.39 70.46
CA ALA A 22 -20.24 -41.19 69.26
C ALA A 22 -21.72 -41.53 69.52
N THR A 23 -22.57 -40.52 69.46
CA THR A 23 -24.00 -40.66 69.14
C THR A 23 -24.27 -39.95 67.82
N ALA A 24 -25.02 -40.60 66.92
CA ALA A 24 -25.21 -40.10 65.57
C ALA A 24 -26.22 -38.94 65.54
N LEU A 25 -25.72 -37.71 65.66
CA LEU A 25 -26.47 -36.52 65.29
C LEU A 25 -26.70 -36.53 63.78
N GLU A 26 -27.94 -36.34 63.32
CA GLU A 26 -28.18 -36.07 61.90
C GLU A 26 -27.40 -34.81 61.48
N PRO A 27 -26.78 -34.77 60.28
CA PRO A 27 -26.18 -33.55 59.79
C PRO A 27 -27.27 -32.46 59.69
N PRO A 28 -27.01 -31.22 60.14
CA PRO A 28 -28.03 -30.19 60.21
C PRO A 28 -28.61 -29.90 58.82
N LYS A 29 -29.89 -30.23 58.62
CA LYS A 29 -30.64 -30.17 57.34
C LYS A 29 -30.69 -28.79 56.66
N ASN A 30 -30.08 -27.77 57.25
CA ASN A 30 -30.09 -26.38 56.79
C ASN A 30 -28.71 -25.89 56.28
N LEU A 31 -27.69 -26.74 56.18
CA LEU A 31 -26.41 -26.35 55.56
C LEU A 31 -26.54 -26.31 54.02
N ARG A 32 -27.12 -25.21 53.51
CA ARG A 32 -27.01 -24.85 52.09
C ARG A 32 -25.55 -24.49 51.79
N TRP A 33 -24.90 -25.30 50.97
CA TRP A 33 -23.71 -24.86 50.23
C TRP A 33 -24.15 -23.76 49.27
N VAL A 34 -23.91 -22.50 49.67
CA VAL A 34 -24.07 -21.35 48.78
C VAL A 34 -22.77 -21.23 47.99
N ASP A 35 -22.65 -22.07 46.95
CA ASP A 35 -21.75 -21.80 45.83
C ASP A 35 -22.31 -20.59 45.06
N SER A 36 -22.17 -19.40 45.66
CA SER A 36 -22.14 -18.16 44.91
C SER A 36 -20.94 -18.29 43.96
N PRO A 37 -21.13 -18.33 42.63
CA PRO A 37 -20.01 -18.35 41.72
C PRO A 37 -19.17 -17.10 42.00
N ILE A 38 -17.87 -17.30 42.23
CA ILE A 38 -16.94 -16.19 42.49
C ILE A 38 -16.91 -15.35 41.23
N ARG A 39 -17.72 -14.27 41.19
CA ARG A 39 -17.78 -13.37 40.05
C ARG A 39 -16.42 -12.70 39.93
N ASP A 40 -15.84 -12.73 38.73
CA ASP A 40 -14.62 -11.99 38.49
C ASP A 40 -14.85 -10.49 38.68
N THR A 41 -13.84 -9.83 39.23
CA THR A 41 -13.81 -8.40 39.53
C THR A 41 -12.48 -7.76 39.12
N VAL A 42 -11.53 -8.55 38.62
CA VAL A 42 -10.29 -8.04 38.06
C VAL A 42 -10.57 -7.51 36.66
N VAL A 43 -9.83 -6.49 36.22
CA VAL A 43 -9.91 -5.96 34.86
C VAL A 43 -8.77 -6.53 34.01
N PRO A 44 -9.01 -6.86 32.73
CA PRO A 44 -7.93 -7.18 31.80
C PRO A 44 -6.89 -6.07 31.71
N SER A 45 -5.65 -6.43 31.38
CA SER A 45 -4.61 -5.46 31.02
C SER A 45 -5.00 -4.67 29.76
N SER A 46 -4.54 -3.42 29.65
CA SER A 46 -4.76 -2.58 28.47
C SER A 46 -4.09 -3.17 27.22
N PRO A 47 -4.73 -3.17 26.04
CA PRO A 47 -4.11 -3.65 24.81
C PRO A 47 -2.82 -2.88 24.49
N GLY A 48 -1.74 -3.60 24.18
CA GLY A 48 -0.43 -3.00 23.89
C GLY A 48 -0.29 -2.61 22.42
N SER A 49 0.65 -1.72 22.12
CA SER A 49 1.16 -1.46 20.76
C SER A 49 0.07 -1.29 19.70
N LEU A 50 -0.97 -0.47 19.96
CA LEU A 50 -1.97 -0.14 18.96
C LEU A 50 -1.32 0.68 17.85
N VAL A 51 -1.44 0.21 16.62
CA VAL A 51 -1.05 0.88 15.38
C VAL A 51 -2.31 1.16 14.55
N ALA A 52 -2.33 2.30 13.86
CA ALA A 52 -3.32 2.66 12.87
C ALA A 52 -2.61 3.01 11.56
N SER A 53 -3.13 2.56 10.42
CA SER A 53 -2.64 2.93 9.09
C SER A 53 -3.80 3.28 8.15
N PRO A 54 -3.59 4.13 7.13
CA PRO A 54 -4.51 4.19 5.99
C PRO A 54 -4.72 2.78 5.39
N ALA A 55 -5.86 2.63 4.72
CA ALA A 55 -6.21 1.46 3.94
C ALA A 55 -7.05 1.80 2.70
N SER A 56 -7.73 2.96 2.70
CA SER A 56 -8.27 3.62 1.50
C SER A 56 -8.63 5.08 1.84
N SER A 57 -9.24 5.79 0.88
CA SER A 57 -9.90 7.08 1.13
C SER A 57 -11.04 7.02 2.16
N SER A 58 -11.61 5.84 2.43
CA SER A 58 -12.77 5.68 3.32
C SER A 58 -12.57 4.65 4.44
N SER A 59 -11.33 4.19 4.67
CA SER A 59 -11.05 3.14 5.66
C SER A 59 -9.65 3.23 6.29
N ILE A 60 -9.55 2.86 7.56
CA ILE A 60 -8.30 2.78 8.34
C ILE A 60 -8.17 1.41 8.98
N ARG A 61 -6.99 0.80 8.89
CA ARG A 61 -6.66 -0.49 9.49
C ARG A 61 -6.03 -0.29 10.87
N LEU A 62 -6.44 -1.10 11.82
CA LEU A 62 -5.92 -1.14 13.18
C LEU A 62 -5.34 -2.52 13.50
N SER A 63 -4.25 -2.56 14.27
CA SER A 63 -3.69 -3.78 14.85
C SER A 63 -3.10 -3.49 16.23
N TRP A 64 -3.17 -4.47 17.15
CA TRP A 64 -2.67 -4.32 18.53
C TRP A 64 -2.09 -5.63 19.06
N SER A 65 -1.37 -5.54 20.18
CA SER A 65 -0.87 -6.69 20.96
C SER A 65 -1.91 -7.15 21.98
N ALA A 66 -1.95 -8.45 22.23
CA ALA A 66 -2.94 -9.09 23.10
C ALA A 66 -2.90 -8.59 24.56
N SER A 67 -4.09 -8.45 25.15
CA SER A 67 -4.29 -8.30 26.59
C SER A 67 -4.26 -9.64 27.32
N SER A 68 -4.05 -9.56 28.63
CA SER A 68 -4.04 -10.67 29.58
C SER A 68 -5.04 -10.44 30.71
N ASP A 69 -5.55 -11.53 31.28
CA ASP A 69 -6.58 -11.56 32.32
C ASP A 69 -6.49 -12.89 33.10
N ASN A 70 -7.02 -12.97 34.32
CA ASN A 70 -6.96 -14.17 35.17
C ASN A 70 -8.03 -15.25 34.86
N VAL A 71 -9.11 -14.90 34.15
CA VAL A 71 -10.10 -15.87 33.63
C VAL A 71 -10.12 -15.88 32.10
N GLY A 72 -10.02 -14.71 31.46
CA GLY A 72 -9.76 -14.59 30.03
C GLY A 72 -10.48 -13.43 29.34
N VAL A 73 -9.79 -12.79 28.39
CA VAL A 73 -10.34 -11.74 27.53
C VAL A 73 -11.31 -12.35 26.51
N THR A 74 -12.57 -11.90 26.50
CA THR A 74 -13.59 -12.37 25.55
C THR A 74 -13.78 -11.45 24.35
N ALA A 75 -13.44 -10.16 24.49
CA ALA A 75 -13.62 -9.17 23.43
C ALA A 75 -12.63 -8.01 23.51
N TYR A 76 -12.37 -7.37 22.37
CA TYR A 76 -11.81 -6.03 22.28
C TYR A 76 -12.86 -5.03 21.80
N LEU A 77 -12.90 -3.86 22.42
CA LEU A 77 -13.79 -2.73 22.12
C LEU A 77 -12.97 -1.64 21.41
N ILE A 78 -13.34 -1.26 20.19
CA ILE A 78 -12.60 -0.31 19.35
C ILE A 78 -13.30 1.05 19.38
N PHE A 79 -12.55 2.12 19.67
CA PHE A 79 -13.06 3.49 19.75
C PHE A 79 -12.37 4.41 18.74
N ARG A 80 -13.16 5.23 18.03
CA ARG A 80 -12.73 6.32 17.14
C ARG A 80 -13.15 7.66 17.74
N GLY A 81 -12.21 8.55 18.03
CA GLY A 81 -12.50 9.85 18.65
C GLY A 81 -13.29 9.76 19.97
N GLY A 82 -13.12 8.67 20.73
CA GLY A 82 -13.87 8.37 21.96
C GLY A 82 -15.20 7.63 21.78
N ASN A 83 -15.76 7.53 20.57
CA ASN A 83 -16.98 6.78 20.28
C ASN A 83 -16.66 5.32 19.92
N GLN A 84 -17.41 4.35 20.44
CA GLN A 84 -17.19 2.94 20.09
C GLN A 84 -17.69 2.68 18.66
N VAL A 85 -16.79 2.23 17.78
CA VAL A 85 -17.09 1.89 16.37
C VAL A 85 -17.14 0.39 16.11
N GLY A 86 -16.45 -0.40 16.92
CA GLY A 86 -16.34 -1.85 16.69
C GLY A 86 -16.22 -2.67 17.98
N THR A 87 -16.45 -3.97 17.82
CA THR A 87 -16.13 -4.99 18.84
C THR A 87 -15.73 -6.27 18.10
N VAL A 88 -14.63 -6.89 18.53
CA VAL A 88 -14.13 -8.16 17.97
C VAL A 88 -13.87 -9.17 19.09
N PRO A 89 -13.83 -10.49 18.81
CA PRO A 89 -13.49 -11.51 19.81
C PRO A 89 -12.11 -11.29 20.44
N GLY A 90 -11.91 -11.78 21.67
CA GLY A 90 -10.64 -11.67 22.42
C GLY A 90 -9.45 -12.41 21.79
N THR A 91 -9.71 -13.22 20.76
CA THR A 91 -8.72 -13.89 19.90
C THR A 91 -8.38 -13.11 18.63
N THR A 92 -8.99 -11.94 18.41
CA THR A 92 -8.83 -11.10 17.22
C THR A 92 -8.08 -9.82 17.58
N PHE A 93 -6.96 -9.56 16.90
CA PHE A 93 -6.00 -8.49 17.25
C PHE A 93 -5.89 -7.39 16.17
N ALA A 94 -6.90 -7.32 15.29
CA ALA A 94 -6.98 -6.35 14.21
C ALA A 94 -8.43 -5.94 13.94
N TYR A 95 -8.62 -4.76 13.36
CA TYR A 95 -9.92 -4.24 12.95
C TYR A 95 -9.76 -3.37 11.70
N GLN A 96 -10.78 -3.35 10.85
CA GLN A 96 -10.85 -2.48 9.66
C GLN A 96 -12.02 -1.52 9.87
N ASP A 97 -11.72 -0.26 10.18
CA ASP A 97 -12.74 0.79 10.24
C ASP A 97 -13.03 1.31 8.83
N THR A 98 -14.29 1.65 8.57
CA THR A 98 -14.83 1.96 7.23
C THR A 98 -15.94 3.03 7.29
N GLY A 99 -16.34 3.56 6.13
CA GLY A 99 -17.31 4.65 6.06
C GLY A 99 -16.75 5.99 6.56
N LEU A 100 -15.43 6.17 6.44
CA LEU A 100 -14.72 7.38 6.80
C LEU A 100 -14.78 8.41 5.65
N SER A 101 -14.74 9.70 5.97
CA SER A 101 -14.43 10.77 5.02
C SER A 101 -12.95 10.75 4.63
N ALA A 102 -12.64 11.14 3.39
CA ALA A 102 -11.30 11.19 2.83
C ALA A 102 -10.44 12.37 3.33
N SER A 103 -9.12 12.29 3.14
CA SER A 103 -8.12 13.26 3.63
C SER A 103 -8.26 13.66 5.10
N THR A 104 -8.88 12.81 5.93
CA THR A 104 -9.33 13.16 7.29
C THR A 104 -8.55 12.37 8.33
N THR A 105 -8.00 13.05 9.33
CA THR A 105 -7.28 12.43 10.45
C THR A 105 -8.23 11.88 11.50
N TYR A 106 -8.04 10.60 11.87
CA TYR A 106 -8.80 9.92 12.91
C TYR A 106 -7.88 9.38 14.01
N THR A 107 -8.37 9.40 15.25
CA THR A 107 -7.67 8.93 16.44
C THR A 107 -8.38 7.74 17.05
N TYR A 108 -7.60 6.75 17.50
CA TYR A 108 -8.09 5.44 17.92
C TYR A 108 -7.53 4.99 19.26
N THR A 109 -8.35 4.28 20.02
CA THR A 109 -7.96 3.52 21.22
C THR A 109 -8.74 2.22 21.29
N VAL A 110 -8.15 1.17 21.88
CA VAL A 110 -8.81 -0.13 22.09
C VAL A 110 -8.83 -0.46 23.58
N LYS A 111 -9.87 -1.15 24.04
CA LYS A 111 -9.97 -1.75 25.39
C LYS A 111 -10.22 -3.24 25.29
N ALA A 112 -9.78 -4.01 26.27
CA ALA A 112 -10.15 -5.41 26.47
C ALA A 112 -11.34 -5.55 27.42
N ARG A 113 -12.12 -6.63 27.27
CA ARG A 113 -13.21 -7.03 28.17
C ARG A 113 -13.18 -8.53 28.43
N ASP A 114 -13.39 -8.92 29.68
CA ASP A 114 -13.45 -10.32 30.16
C ASP A 114 -14.83 -10.97 29.90
N ALA A 115 -15.14 -12.07 30.61
CA ALA A 115 -16.46 -12.72 30.61
C ALA A 115 -17.45 -12.14 31.65
N ALA A 116 -16.99 -11.54 32.75
CA ALA A 116 -17.85 -10.99 33.80
C ALA A 116 -18.33 -9.55 33.57
N GLY A 117 -17.81 -8.87 32.53
CA GLY A 117 -18.14 -7.50 32.14
C GLY A 117 -17.11 -6.45 32.58
N ASN A 118 -15.97 -6.86 33.12
CA ASN A 118 -14.86 -5.99 33.51
C ASN A 118 -14.10 -5.51 32.27
N VAL A 119 -13.71 -4.24 32.26
CA VAL A 119 -13.14 -3.55 31.08
C VAL A 119 -11.83 -2.86 31.44
N SER A 120 -10.83 -3.00 30.58
CA SER A 120 -9.49 -2.44 30.78
C SER A 120 -9.44 -0.90 30.69
N ALA A 121 -8.30 -0.33 31.08
CA ALA A 121 -7.88 0.98 30.59
C ALA A 121 -7.68 0.98 29.06
N ASN A 122 -7.61 2.18 28.45
CA ASN A 122 -7.27 2.32 27.03
C ASN A 122 -5.86 1.77 26.74
N SER A 123 -5.66 1.32 25.50
CA SER A 123 -4.37 1.24 24.84
C SER A 123 -3.67 2.62 24.76
N ASN A 124 -2.46 2.65 24.18
CA ASN A 124 -1.95 3.90 23.59
C ASN A 124 -2.95 4.45 22.55
N VAL A 125 -2.90 5.75 22.32
CA VAL A 125 -3.59 6.36 21.16
C VAL A 125 -2.81 6.02 19.90
N ALA A 126 -3.53 5.72 18.82
CA ALA A 126 -2.98 5.65 17.47
C ALA A 126 -3.72 6.64 16.56
N THR A 127 -3.02 7.21 15.58
CA THR A 127 -3.54 8.26 14.71
C THR A 127 -3.17 7.93 13.26
N ALA A 128 -4.14 8.00 12.35
CA ALA A 128 -3.90 7.89 10.92
C ALA A 128 -4.87 8.82 10.16
N SER A 129 -4.44 9.32 9.00
CA SER A 129 -5.33 9.97 8.04
C SER A 129 -5.84 8.96 7.02
N THR A 130 -7.09 9.10 6.61
CA THR A 130 -7.55 8.52 5.35
C THR A 130 -6.85 9.18 4.17
N GLU A 131 -6.75 8.44 3.08
CA GLU A 131 -6.17 8.94 1.83
C GLU A 131 -7.13 9.92 1.12
N PRO A 132 -6.68 10.68 0.10
CA PRO A 132 -7.56 11.56 -0.65
C PRO A 132 -8.66 10.80 -1.42
N GLU A 133 -9.77 11.48 -1.66
CA GLU A 133 -10.77 11.04 -2.63
C GLU A 133 -10.07 10.83 -3.99
N GLY A 134 -10.20 9.61 -4.51
CA GLY A 134 -9.29 9.04 -5.51
C GLY A 134 -8.91 7.59 -5.18
N ASN A 135 -8.51 7.29 -3.92
CA ASN A 135 -8.33 5.88 -3.53
C ASN A 135 -9.68 5.22 -3.16
N THR A 136 -10.46 4.89 -4.17
CA THR A 136 -11.57 3.93 -4.10
C THR A 136 -11.12 2.53 -4.51
N GLY A 137 -9.88 2.14 -4.16
CA GLY A 137 -9.28 0.87 -4.55
C GLY A 137 -9.25 0.69 -6.07
N HIS A 138 -8.78 1.71 -6.80
CA HIS A 138 -8.68 1.68 -8.25
C HIS A 138 -7.93 0.41 -8.68
N PRO A 139 -8.60 -0.58 -9.31
CA PRO A 139 -7.89 -1.73 -9.82
C PRO A 139 -6.97 -1.24 -10.92
N PHE A 140 -5.77 -1.80 -10.96
CA PHE A 140 -4.90 -1.55 -12.08
C PHE A 140 -5.52 -2.17 -13.35
N PRO A 141 -5.59 -1.49 -14.53
CA PRO A 141 -5.50 -0.05 -14.77
C PRO A 141 -6.88 0.64 -14.65
N PHE A 142 -6.84 1.97 -14.70
CA PHE A 142 -8.00 2.84 -14.90
C PHE A 142 -8.87 2.37 -16.09
N ALA A 143 -10.19 2.56 -15.97
CA ALA A 143 -11.13 2.16 -17.01
C ALA A 143 -10.83 2.89 -18.33
N PHE A 144 -10.79 2.16 -19.45
CA PHE A 144 -10.42 2.69 -20.77
C PHE A 144 -11.30 3.85 -21.28
N SER A 145 -12.45 4.10 -20.64
CA SER A 145 -13.40 5.16 -20.95
C SER A 145 -13.29 6.38 -20.02
N ASP A 146 -12.14 6.62 -19.38
CA ASP A 146 -11.95 7.71 -18.42
C ASP A 146 -12.09 9.11 -19.09
N PRO A 147 -13.07 9.93 -18.67
CA PRO A 147 -13.30 11.26 -19.23
C PRO A 147 -12.34 12.30 -18.63
N GLN A 148 -11.04 12.15 -18.90
CA GLN A 148 -9.97 13.15 -18.72
C GLN A 148 -9.95 13.86 -17.36
N PHE A 149 -9.20 13.28 -16.41
CA PHE A 149 -8.80 13.83 -15.10
C PHE A 149 -8.95 15.36 -14.96
N PHE A 150 -10.00 15.74 -14.21
CA PHE A 150 -10.22 17.00 -13.51
C PHE A 150 -9.83 18.31 -14.21
N ALA A 151 -10.78 18.87 -14.98
CA ALA A 151 -11.00 20.30 -15.25
C ALA A 151 -9.90 21.14 -15.94
N ASN A 152 -8.62 20.79 -15.84
CA ASN A 152 -7.49 21.58 -16.32
C ASN A 152 -6.82 20.89 -17.51
N THR A 153 -7.23 21.23 -18.73
CA THR A 153 -6.51 20.87 -19.96
C THR A 153 -5.30 21.78 -20.15
N SER A 154 -4.09 21.24 -20.07
CA SER A 154 -2.88 21.92 -20.56
C SER A 154 -2.76 21.74 -22.07
N ALA A 155 -2.80 22.85 -22.80
CA ALA A 155 -2.94 22.86 -24.27
C ALA A 155 -1.75 23.50 -25.02
N SER A 156 -0.73 24.00 -24.34
CA SER A 156 0.51 24.46 -24.99
C SER A 156 1.69 24.53 -24.03
N ASP A 157 2.87 24.25 -24.60
CA ASP A 157 4.21 24.26 -23.99
C ASP A 157 4.48 23.16 -22.92
N PRO A 158 5.73 22.68 -22.78
CA PRO A 158 6.08 21.61 -21.83
C PRO A 158 5.82 21.97 -20.38
N ILE A 159 5.48 20.97 -19.56
CA ILE A 159 5.36 21.14 -18.11
C ILE A 159 6.74 21.00 -17.46
N ASP A 160 7.44 22.12 -17.29
CA ASP A 160 8.62 22.19 -16.43
C ASP A 160 8.23 21.95 -14.95
N LEU A 161 8.88 20.98 -14.31
CA LEU A 161 8.71 20.67 -12.90
C LEU A 161 9.71 21.47 -12.05
N SER A 162 9.19 22.39 -11.24
CA SER A 162 9.97 23.14 -10.26
C SER A 162 10.16 22.34 -8.97
N CYS A 163 11.36 22.38 -8.39
CA CYS A 163 11.64 21.67 -7.14
C CYS A 163 10.67 22.03 -6.02
N ASN A 164 10.15 21.00 -5.36
CA ASN A 164 9.25 21.06 -4.21
C ASN A 164 7.88 21.71 -4.51
N VAL A 165 7.52 21.85 -5.79
CA VAL A 165 6.22 22.36 -6.25
C VAL A 165 5.50 21.22 -7.00
N PRO A 166 4.63 20.44 -6.33
CA PRO A 166 3.93 19.33 -6.97
C PRO A 166 2.94 19.85 -8.02
N ARG A 167 2.77 19.09 -9.11
CA ARG A 167 1.72 19.32 -10.12
C ARG A 167 0.70 18.19 -10.02
N SER A 168 -0.57 18.51 -9.81
CA SER A 168 -1.62 17.50 -9.77
C SER A 168 -2.89 17.95 -10.47
N ASP A 169 -3.74 16.98 -10.81
CA ASP A 169 -5.09 17.22 -11.32
C ASP A 169 -5.07 17.96 -12.67
N LEU A 170 -4.37 17.34 -13.63
CA LEU A 170 -4.08 17.88 -14.96
C LEU A 170 -4.35 16.82 -16.04
N THR A 171 -4.99 17.24 -17.13
CA THR A 171 -4.96 16.49 -18.40
C THR A 171 -4.07 17.24 -19.40
N ILE A 172 -3.08 16.56 -19.97
CA ILE A 172 -2.17 17.08 -20.99
C ILE A 172 -2.64 16.55 -22.35
N THR A 173 -3.12 17.45 -23.20
CA THR A 173 -3.71 17.10 -24.52
C THR A 173 -2.83 17.50 -25.70
N GLU A 174 -1.85 18.37 -25.48
CA GLU A 174 -0.85 18.77 -26.47
C GLU A 174 0.54 18.76 -25.83
N HIS A 175 1.57 18.62 -26.66
CA HIS A 175 2.97 18.68 -26.24
C HIS A 175 3.81 19.40 -27.30
N ARG A 176 5.04 19.77 -26.93
CA ARG A 176 6.04 20.33 -27.84
C ARG A 176 7.39 19.72 -27.55
N GLU A 177 8.34 19.96 -28.46
CA GLU A 177 9.75 19.64 -28.26
C GLU A 177 10.28 20.23 -26.93
N PRO A 178 11.09 19.48 -26.15
CA PRO A 178 11.51 18.10 -26.40
C PRO A 178 10.54 17.01 -25.90
N ALA A 179 9.77 17.27 -24.84
CA ALA A 179 8.91 16.30 -24.15
C ALA A 179 7.68 17.00 -23.53
N ALA A 180 6.63 16.24 -23.16
CA ALA A 180 5.41 16.81 -22.58
C ALA A 180 5.58 17.30 -21.12
N ILE A 181 6.38 16.60 -20.33
CA ILE A 181 6.77 16.96 -18.95
C ILE A 181 8.29 16.92 -18.87
N ILE A 182 8.92 17.91 -18.23
CA ILE A 182 10.38 18.01 -18.10
C ILE A 182 10.74 18.17 -16.62
N ASN A 183 11.51 17.23 -16.08
CA ASN A 183 12.10 17.36 -14.76
C ASN A 183 13.59 17.74 -14.83
N ASN A 184 13.87 19.00 -14.48
CA ASN A 184 15.22 19.52 -14.24
C ASN A 184 15.44 19.86 -12.75
N CYS A 185 14.65 19.29 -11.82
CA CYS A 185 14.82 19.53 -10.40
C CYS A 185 16.06 18.80 -9.85
N GLU A 186 17.14 19.54 -9.61
CA GLU A 186 18.32 19.03 -8.91
C GLU A 186 18.19 19.11 -7.39
N ASN A 187 18.58 18.04 -6.69
CA ASN A 187 18.67 17.90 -5.22
C ASN A 187 17.38 18.19 -4.42
N GLY A 188 16.24 18.41 -5.09
CA GLY A 188 14.92 18.61 -4.49
C GLY A 188 13.96 17.45 -4.77
N VAL A 189 12.66 17.71 -4.58
CA VAL A 189 11.58 16.76 -4.89
C VAL A 189 10.70 17.28 -6.03
N ALA A 190 10.72 16.61 -7.17
CA ALA A 190 9.72 16.78 -8.23
C ALA A 190 8.55 15.80 -8.00
N THR A 191 7.32 16.19 -8.31
CA THR A 191 6.15 15.32 -8.11
C THR A 191 5.05 15.66 -9.12
N ILE A 192 4.58 14.63 -9.82
CA ILE A 192 3.30 14.64 -10.56
C ILE A 192 2.34 13.65 -9.92
N ARG A 193 1.07 14.03 -9.76
CA ARG A 193 0.05 13.17 -9.15
C ARG A 193 -1.33 13.34 -9.79
N ARG A 194 -2.05 12.26 -10.10
CA ARG A 194 -3.34 12.32 -10.85
C ARG A 194 -3.23 13.16 -12.13
N VAL A 195 -2.26 12.80 -12.98
CA VAL A 195 -2.06 13.41 -14.30
C VAL A 195 -2.46 12.41 -15.39
N ARG A 196 -3.15 12.86 -16.45
CA ARG A 196 -3.34 12.09 -17.69
C ARG A 196 -2.60 12.78 -18.82
N LEU A 197 -1.54 12.15 -19.31
CA LEU A 197 -0.93 12.48 -20.59
C LEU A 197 -1.65 11.67 -21.68
N GLY A 198 -2.28 12.35 -22.63
CA GLY A 198 -3.08 11.75 -23.70
C GLY A 198 -2.24 11.41 -24.94
N GLY A 199 -2.37 10.18 -25.46
CA GLY A 199 -1.81 9.81 -26.77
C GLY A 199 -2.87 9.67 -27.87
N ASP A 200 -4.15 9.48 -27.53
CA ASP A 200 -5.23 9.11 -28.45
C ASP A 200 -6.50 9.98 -28.35
N GLY A 201 -7.02 10.45 -29.51
CA GLY A 201 -8.42 10.88 -29.65
C GLY A 201 -8.70 12.18 -30.42
N GLY A 202 -7.76 13.14 -30.47
CA GLY A 202 -7.96 14.45 -31.11
C GLY A 202 -7.09 14.69 -32.34
N THR A 203 -7.33 15.79 -33.06
CA THR A 203 -6.53 16.24 -34.22
C THR A 203 -5.13 16.76 -33.86
N ASN A 204 -4.76 16.77 -32.58
CA ASN A 204 -3.68 17.61 -32.04
C ASN A 204 -2.39 16.82 -31.74
N GLY A 205 -1.96 15.99 -32.69
CA GLY A 205 -0.61 15.44 -32.74
C GLY A 205 -0.37 14.12 -32.01
N THR A 206 0.91 13.77 -31.88
CA THR A 206 1.41 12.50 -31.34
C THR A 206 2.51 12.78 -30.32
N VAL A 207 2.31 12.42 -29.05
CA VAL A 207 3.35 12.54 -28.02
C VAL A 207 4.56 11.70 -28.40
N ARG A 208 5.70 12.35 -28.66
CA ARG A 208 6.99 11.68 -28.92
C ARG A 208 7.58 11.15 -27.62
N GLU A 209 7.74 12.01 -26.64
CA GLU A 209 8.34 11.70 -25.33
C GLU A 209 7.43 12.26 -24.24
N GLY A 210 7.09 11.42 -23.25
CA GLY A 210 6.09 11.78 -22.24
C GLY A 210 6.67 12.58 -21.09
N TYR A 211 7.56 11.95 -20.31
CA TYR A 211 8.23 12.54 -19.15
C TYR A 211 9.74 12.44 -19.30
N ARG A 212 10.43 13.58 -19.35
CA ARG A 212 11.89 13.67 -19.37
C ARG A 212 12.45 13.81 -17.95
N CYS A 213 13.49 13.04 -17.63
CA CYS A 213 14.18 13.08 -16.34
C CYS A 213 15.70 13.22 -16.50
N GLY A 214 16.32 14.05 -15.68
CA GLY A 214 17.76 14.14 -15.47
C GLY A 214 18.08 14.79 -14.13
N GLY A 215 19.37 15.00 -13.84
CA GLY A 215 19.82 15.62 -12.58
C GLY A 215 19.65 14.72 -11.35
N SER A 216 19.82 15.28 -10.15
CA SER A 216 19.79 14.55 -8.87
C SER A 216 18.54 14.82 -8.03
N GLY A 217 18.27 14.02 -6.99
CA GLY A 217 17.17 14.26 -6.04
C GLY A 217 16.07 13.21 -6.13
N THR A 218 14.82 13.60 -5.90
CA THR A 218 13.67 12.67 -5.86
C THR A 218 12.59 13.07 -6.86
N MET A 219 12.05 12.08 -7.56
CA MET A 219 10.95 12.20 -8.51
C MET A 219 9.81 11.29 -8.05
N ASN A 220 8.59 11.80 -7.99
CA ASN A 220 7.40 11.00 -7.68
C ASN A 220 6.40 11.09 -8.84
N ILE A 221 5.93 9.94 -9.31
CA ILE A 221 4.86 9.81 -10.31
C ILE A 221 3.77 8.94 -9.67
N GLU A 222 2.66 9.56 -9.27
CA GLU A 222 1.65 8.93 -8.42
C GLU A 222 0.25 9.02 -9.06
N ASP A 223 -0.58 7.98 -8.92
CA ASP A 223 -1.99 7.97 -9.37
C ASP A 223 -2.22 8.38 -10.84
N THR A 224 -1.25 8.14 -11.74
CA THR A 224 -1.12 8.84 -13.04
C THR A 224 -1.31 7.91 -14.25
N TRP A 225 -1.66 8.44 -15.42
CA TRP A 225 -1.61 7.73 -16.70
C TRP A 225 -0.69 8.47 -17.67
N LEU A 226 0.44 7.86 -18.01
CA LEU A 226 1.36 8.34 -19.04
C LEU A 226 1.22 7.50 -20.32
N GLU A 227 1.27 8.17 -21.46
CA GLU A 227 1.12 7.53 -22.76
C GLU A 227 1.95 8.24 -23.84
N ALA A 228 2.68 7.47 -24.66
CA ALA A 228 3.42 8.01 -25.80
C ALA A 228 3.37 7.05 -27.00
N LYS A 229 3.19 7.62 -28.20
CA LYS A 229 3.22 6.88 -29.48
C LYS A 229 4.63 6.79 -30.05
N GLY A 230 5.48 7.72 -29.64
CA GLY A 230 6.81 7.93 -30.14
C GLY A 230 6.87 8.46 -31.57
N SER A 231 8.08 8.78 -32.04
CA SER A 231 8.40 8.97 -33.45
C SER A 231 9.83 8.50 -33.70
N GLY A 232 10.06 7.64 -34.69
CA GLY A 232 11.32 6.91 -34.90
C GLY A 232 12.52 7.72 -35.40
N ALA A 233 12.77 8.90 -34.85
CA ALA A 233 13.90 9.78 -35.16
C ALA A 233 14.83 10.04 -33.97
N ASP A 234 14.32 9.97 -32.73
CA ASP A 234 15.06 10.09 -31.47
C ASP A 234 14.28 9.33 -30.36
N HIS A 235 14.90 9.10 -29.21
CA HIS A 235 14.39 8.33 -28.07
C HIS A 235 12.96 8.74 -27.67
N ALA A 236 11.98 7.88 -27.96
CA ALA A 236 10.58 8.28 -28.03
C ALA A 236 9.71 7.62 -26.95
N ASP A 237 10.20 7.65 -25.71
CA ASP A 237 9.69 6.80 -24.63
C ASP A 237 8.65 7.50 -23.76
N VAL A 238 7.83 6.72 -23.06
CA VAL A 238 6.75 7.29 -22.21
C VAL A 238 7.34 8.02 -21.01
N VAL A 239 8.44 7.49 -20.46
CA VAL A 239 9.35 8.14 -19.51
C VAL A 239 10.78 7.88 -19.98
N GLN A 240 11.57 8.94 -20.20
CA GLN A 240 12.98 8.84 -20.56
C GLN A 240 13.85 9.55 -19.51
N CYS A 241 14.69 8.80 -18.82
CA CYS A 241 15.60 9.28 -17.79
C CYS A 241 17.06 9.14 -18.24
N TYR A 242 17.78 10.26 -18.41
CA TYR A 242 19.16 10.25 -18.91
C TYR A 242 19.96 11.45 -18.37
N ASP A 243 21.27 11.29 -18.16
CA ASP A 243 22.09 12.28 -17.44
C ASP A 243 23.56 12.32 -17.93
N PRO A 244 23.82 12.93 -19.11
CA PRO A 244 25.17 13.01 -19.67
C PRO A 244 26.15 13.82 -18.80
N ASN A 245 25.65 14.55 -17.80
CA ASN A 245 26.46 15.35 -16.88
C ASN A 245 27.01 14.55 -15.68
N ASN A 246 26.59 13.29 -15.49
CA ASN A 246 26.99 12.45 -14.36
C ASN A 246 26.71 13.10 -12.98
N SER A 247 25.49 13.59 -12.80
CA SER A 247 24.95 14.20 -11.58
C SER A 247 24.99 13.25 -10.37
N PRO A 248 24.78 13.73 -9.12
CA PRO A 248 24.57 12.85 -7.97
C PRO A 248 23.40 11.88 -8.18
N ALA A 249 23.42 10.73 -7.50
CA ALA A 249 22.39 9.70 -7.67
C ALA A 249 20.98 10.24 -7.40
N ALA A 250 20.01 9.76 -8.17
CA ALA A 250 18.62 10.16 -8.10
C ALA A 250 17.72 9.02 -7.60
N THR A 251 16.48 9.35 -7.24
CA THR A 251 15.44 8.39 -6.89
C THR A 251 14.17 8.71 -7.67
N MET A 252 13.54 7.70 -8.26
CA MET A 252 12.20 7.81 -8.84
C MET A 252 11.26 6.82 -8.17
N ASN A 253 10.14 7.31 -7.64
CA ASN A 253 9.05 6.51 -7.13
C ASN A 253 7.87 6.59 -8.10
N VAL A 254 7.45 5.46 -8.66
CA VAL A 254 6.28 5.34 -9.52
C VAL A 254 5.23 4.50 -8.81
N LYS A 255 4.06 5.08 -8.53
CA LYS A 255 2.98 4.43 -7.77
C LYS A 255 1.63 4.54 -8.48
N HIS A 256 0.86 3.46 -8.47
CA HIS A 256 -0.51 3.41 -9.02
C HIS A 256 -0.61 4.01 -10.46
N THR A 257 0.46 3.90 -11.26
CA THR A 257 0.65 4.69 -12.48
C THR A 257 0.71 3.82 -13.73
N THR A 258 -0.12 4.14 -14.74
CA THR A 258 -0.19 3.40 -16.01
C THR A 258 0.80 3.99 -16.99
N ILE A 259 1.57 3.13 -17.67
CA ILE A 259 2.58 3.55 -18.63
C ILE A 259 2.31 2.82 -19.94
N ARG A 260 1.71 3.53 -20.91
CA ARG A 260 1.31 2.96 -22.21
C ARG A 260 2.21 3.43 -23.35
N ALA A 261 2.98 2.49 -23.90
CA ALA A 261 3.80 2.69 -25.09
C ALA A 261 3.12 2.05 -26.32
N TYR A 262 3.14 2.72 -27.47
CA TYR A 262 2.69 2.09 -28.72
C TYR A 262 3.87 1.57 -29.55
N THR A 263 3.66 0.42 -30.20
CA THR A 263 4.62 -0.25 -31.07
C THR A 263 4.98 0.50 -32.37
N THR A 264 4.44 1.71 -32.58
CA THR A 264 4.70 2.54 -33.75
C THR A 264 6.10 3.15 -33.78
N SER A 265 6.66 3.53 -32.63
CA SER A 265 7.97 4.20 -32.53
C SER A 265 8.52 4.33 -31.11
N ALA A 266 7.70 4.23 -30.06
CA ALA A 266 8.20 4.24 -28.69
C ALA A 266 9.03 2.98 -28.40
N THR A 267 10.18 3.11 -27.73
CA THR A 267 11.03 1.94 -27.42
C THR A 267 10.65 1.33 -26.08
N ALA A 268 10.39 2.14 -25.06
CA ALA A 268 10.01 1.69 -23.73
C ALA A 268 8.87 2.50 -23.09
N GLY A 269 8.24 1.91 -22.08
CA GLY A 269 7.45 2.64 -21.10
C GLY A 269 8.33 3.47 -20.16
N ILE A 270 9.39 2.88 -19.62
CA ILE A 270 10.48 3.61 -18.95
C ILE A 270 11.80 3.21 -19.61
N PHE A 271 12.59 4.19 -20.08
CA PHE A 271 13.98 4.01 -20.46
C PHE A 271 14.91 4.81 -19.54
N VAL A 272 15.98 4.17 -19.04
CA VAL A 272 17.08 4.79 -18.29
C VAL A 272 18.39 4.60 -19.05
N ALA A 273 19.16 5.67 -19.27
CA ALA A 273 20.37 5.66 -20.13
C ALA A 273 21.42 6.71 -19.71
N ASP A 274 22.51 6.83 -20.48
CA ASP A 274 23.59 7.82 -20.34
C ASP A 274 24.24 7.84 -18.95
N SER A 275 24.68 6.68 -18.45
CA SER A 275 25.31 6.50 -17.14
C SER A 275 24.46 6.92 -15.94
N TYR A 276 23.14 7.12 -16.09
CA TYR A 276 22.32 7.74 -15.06
C TYR A 276 22.10 6.85 -13.83
N ALA A 277 22.67 7.26 -12.69
CA ALA A 277 22.57 6.54 -11.41
C ALA A 277 21.20 6.75 -10.74
N LEU A 278 20.18 6.06 -11.25
CA LEU A 278 18.80 6.15 -10.77
C LEU A 278 18.39 4.96 -9.89
N HIS A 279 17.89 5.26 -8.69
CA HIS A 279 17.16 4.30 -7.85
C HIS A 279 15.67 4.34 -8.20
N LEU A 280 15.19 3.36 -8.98
CA LEU A 280 13.84 3.28 -9.49
C LEU A 280 12.99 2.32 -8.65
N TYR A 281 11.93 2.85 -8.03
CA TYR A 281 10.96 2.11 -7.24
C TYR A 281 9.61 2.10 -7.96
N LEU A 282 9.14 0.92 -8.36
CA LEU A 282 7.84 0.70 -9.01
C LEU A 282 6.92 -0.03 -8.02
N THR A 283 5.77 0.56 -7.69
CA THR A 283 4.77 -0.06 -6.81
C THR A 283 3.39 0.07 -7.43
N ASP A 284 2.70 -1.05 -7.68
CA ASP A 284 1.40 -1.07 -8.36
C ASP A 284 1.47 -0.34 -9.72
N VAL A 285 2.12 -0.97 -10.71
CA VAL A 285 2.39 -0.36 -12.04
C VAL A 285 2.04 -1.33 -13.16
N LEU A 286 1.41 -0.83 -14.23
CA LEU A 286 1.25 -1.57 -15.50
C LEU A 286 2.07 -0.92 -16.60
N PHE A 287 2.87 -1.73 -17.26
CA PHE A 287 3.37 -1.46 -18.60
C PHE A 287 2.38 -2.02 -19.63
N TRP A 288 1.82 -1.14 -20.46
CA TRP A 288 0.88 -1.48 -21.53
C TRP A 288 1.57 -1.27 -22.87
N GLY A 289 1.70 -2.33 -23.66
CA GLY A 289 2.20 -2.29 -25.03
C GLY A 289 3.72 -2.08 -25.11
N GLY A 290 4.14 -1.43 -26.20
CA GLY A 290 5.54 -1.23 -26.55
C GLY A 290 6.29 -2.52 -26.95
N PRO A 291 7.49 -2.37 -27.53
CA PRO A 291 8.43 -3.48 -27.68
C PRO A 291 9.15 -3.81 -26.36
N TYR A 292 9.29 -2.84 -25.46
CA TYR A 292 9.80 -3.00 -24.10
C TYR A 292 8.87 -2.29 -23.11
N GLY A 293 8.63 -2.86 -21.92
CA GLY A 293 7.95 -2.15 -20.83
C GLY A 293 8.91 -1.26 -20.05
N LEU A 294 9.94 -1.89 -19.46
CA LEU A 294 11.03 -1.24 -18.74
C LEU A 294 12.36 -1.57 -19.43
N ARG A 295 13.22 -0.57 -19.59
CA ARG A 295 14.59 -0.70 -20.10
C ARG A 295 15.52 0.18 -19.25
N VAL A 296 16.65 -0.38 -18.84
CA VAL A 296 17.78 0.33 -18.22
C VAL A 296 19.00 -0.05 -19.03
N HIS A 297 19.89 0.90 -19.36
CA HIS A 297 21.14 0.62 -20.06
C HIS A 297 22.26 0.25 -19.08
N ASP A 298 23.17 -0.60 -19.53
CA ASP A 298 24.43 -0.96 -18.85
C ASP A 298 25.56 0.07 -19.03
N ASP A 299 25.26 1.25 -19.58
CA ASP A 299 26.24 2.23 -20.07
C ASP A 299 26.95 3.08 -18.98
N GLY A 300 26.88 2.69 -17.70
CA GLY A 300 27.67 3.32 -16.65
C GLY A 300 27.32 3.00 -15.21
N ARG A 301 26.86 4.02 -14.47
CA ARG A 301 26.88 4.01 -13.00
C ARG A 301 25.73 3.17 -12.41
N PRO A 302 25.99 2.40 -11.34
CA PRO A 302 24.97 1.55 -10.74
C PRO A 302 23.85 2.38 -10.08
N GLY A 303 22.66 2.32 -10.67
CA GLY A 303 21.40 2.59 -9.98
C GLY A 303 20.91 1.36 -9.21
N SER A 304 19.61 1.31 -8.90
CA SER A 304 18.95 0.04 -8.55
C SER A 304 17.46 0.06 -8.86
N VAL A 305 16.89 -1.10 -9.20
CA VAL A 305 15.49 -1.26 -9.62
C VAL A 305 14.76 -2.14 -8.61
N HIS A 306 13.61 -1.66 -8.14
CA HIS A 306 12.76 -2.33 -7.16
C HIS A 306 11.35 -2.43 -7.76
N LEU A 307 10.87 -3.65 -7.99
CA LEU A 307 9.56 -3.91 -8.57
C LEU A 307 8.66 -4.58 -7.53
N ASN A 308 7.55 -3.95 -7.20
CA ASN A 308 6.54 -4.46 -6.27
C ASN A 308 5.14 -4.38 -6.91
N ASN A 309 4.49 -5.51 -7.12
CA ASN A 309 3.20 -5.62 -7.82
C ASN A 309 3.19 -4.92 -9.20
N VAL A 310 4.06 -5.37 -10.09
CA VAL A 310 4.20 -4.80 -11.45
C VAL A 310 3.64 -5.77 -12.49
N CYS A 311 2.71 -5.30 -13.31
CA CYS A 311 2.14 -6.02 -14.45
C CYS A 311 2.78 -5.59 -15.77
N PHE A 312 2.89 -6.54 -16.70
CA PHE A 312 3.19 -6.27 -18.11
C PHE A 312 2.08 -6.85 -19.00
N TYR A 313 1.56 -6.04 -19.91
CA TYR A 313 0.51 -6.40 -20.87
C TYR A 313 0.95 -6.06 -22.30
N GLY A 314 1.09 -7.09 -23.16
CA GLY A 314 1.33 -6.92 -24.59
C GLY A 314 0.02 -6.87 -25.39
N GLU A 315 -0.09 -5.98 -26.37
CA GLU A 315 -1.29 -5.83 -27.22
C GLU A 315 -1.51 -6.97 -28.25
N SER A 316 -0.81 -8.11 -28.13
CA SER A 316 -1.03 -9.34 -28.91
C SER A 316 -0.47 -10.55 -28.15
N GLU A 317 -1.10 -11.73 -28.32
CA GLU A 317 -0.59 -13.01 -27.81
C GLU A 317 0.77 -13.41 -28.40
N THR A 318 1.12 -12.88 -29.58
CA THR A 318 2.45 -13.04 -30.19
C THR A 318 3.38 -11.84 -29.94
N ASN A 319 2.88 -10.76 -29.33
CA ASN A 319 3.74 -9.70 -28.82
C ASN A 319 4.32 -10.20 -27.50
N ASN A 320 5.48 -10.85 -27.61
CA ASN A 320 6.47 -10.85 -26.54
C ASN A 320 6.93 -9.40 -26.30
N SER A 321 6.10 -8.57 -25.65
CA SER A 321 6.51 -7.27 -25.07
C SER A 321 7.54 -7.46 -23.94
N PHE A 322 7.90 -8.72 -23.67
CA PHE A 322 9.22 -9.15 -23.20
C PHE A 322 10.25 -9.03 -24.32
N GLY A 323 10.59 -7.80 -24.69
CA GLY A 323 11.94 -7.48 -25.15
C GLY A 323 12.94 -7.75 -24.03
N PHE A 324 13.17 -9.01 -23.68
CA PHE A 324 14.12 -9.43 -22.64
C PHE A 324 15.54 -9.39 -23.23
N GLY A 325 15.94 -8.18 -23.64
CA GLY A 325 17.02 -7.94 -24.58
C GLY A 325 18.13 -7.12 -23.97
N ALA A 326 19.25 -7.81 -23.69
CA ALA A 326 20.60 -7.31 -23.48
C ALA A 326 20.91 -6.33 -22.32
N PHE A 327 19.96 -5.54 -21.80
CA PHE A 327 20.33 -4.35 -21.00
C PHE A 327 19.89 -4.34 -19.52
N LEU A 328 18.81 -5.04 -19.14
CA LEU A 328 18.50 -5.24 -17.71
C LEU A 328 19.48 -6.26 -17.11
N LEU A 329 20.54 -5.77 -16.47
CA LEU A 329 21.48 -6.59 -15.72
C LEU A 329 20.90 -6.94 -14.34
N ASP A 330 20.95 -8.22 -13.95
CA ASP A 330 20.57 -8.70 -12.60
C ASP A 330 21.27 -7.91 -11.48
N SER A 331 22.52 -7.48 -11.70
CA SER A 331 23.27 -6.61 -10.78
C SER A 331 22.65 -5.24 -10.49
N THR A 332 21.58 -4.85 -11.20
CA THR A 332 20.79 -3.64 -10.93
C THR A 332 19.48 -3.93 -10.19
N ILE A 333 19.02 -5.18 -10.12
CA ILE A 333 17.71 -5.52 -9.55
C ILE A 333 17.86 -5.82 -8.06
N ALA A 334 17.15 -5.04 -7.24
CA ALA A 334 17.22 -5.09 -5.79
C ALA A 334 15.92 -5.61 -5.14
N GLU A 335 14.78 -5.51 -5.82
CA GLU A 335 13.52 -6.16 -5.43
C GLU A 335 12.75 -6.67 -6.66
N TRP A 336 12.25 -7.91 -6.58
CA TRP A 336 11.41 -8.54 -7.60
C TRP A 336 10.19 -9.22 -6.93
N ASN A 337 9.24 -8.40 -6.49
CA ASN A 337 8.06 -8.84 -5.74
C ASN A 337 6.78 -8.72 -6.58
N ASN A 338 6.05 -9.83 -6.72
CA ASN A 338 4.79 -9.93 -7.46
C ASN A 338 4.82 -9.29 -8.87
N VAL A 339 5.89 -9.51 -9.63
CA VAL A 339 6.01 -9.07 -11.03
C VAL A 339 5.32 -10.12 -11.93
N ASN A 340 4.33 -9.74 -12.74
CA ASN A 340 3.43 -10.70 -13.41
C ASN A 340 3.13 -10.40 -14.90
N TRP A 341 2.76 -11.48 -15.61
CA TRP A 341 2.04 -11.43 -16.89
C TRP A 341 0.59 -11.05 -16.68
N CYS A 342 0.08 -10.07 -17.44
CA CYS A 342 -1.28 -9.58 -17.28
C CYS A 342 -1.94 -9.30 -18.64
N THR A 343 -3.25 -9.52 -18.77
CA THR A 343 -4.05 -9.16 -19.97
C THR A 343 -5.26 -8.33 -19.60
N ILE A 344 -5.81 -7.59 -20.57
CA ILE A 344 -7.05 -6.82 -20.37
C ILE A 344 -8.21 -7.54 -21.06
N HIS A 345 -9.25 -7.87 -20.29
CA HIS A 345 -10.45 -8.54 -20.75
C HIS A 345 -11.68 -7.74 -20.29
N ASN A 346 -12.55 -7.33 -21.22
CA ASN A 346 -13.69 -6.44 -20.96
C ASN A 346 -13.36 -5.16 -20.17
N GLY A 347 -12.16 -4.60 -20.37
CA GLY A 347 -11.69 -3.41 -19.66
C GLY A 347 -11.20 -3.64 -18.23
N GLN A 348 -11.06 -4.89 -17.79
CA GLN A 348 -10.48 -5.27 -16.49
C GLN A 348 -9.15 -6.00 -16.69
N LEU A 349 -8.20 -5.78 -15.79
CA LEU A 349 -6.93 -6.52 -15.79
C LEU A 349 -7.12 -7.92 -15.20
N VAL A 350 -6.50 -8.89 -15.84
CA VAL A 350 -6.43 -10.29 -15.42
C VAL A 350 -4.95 -10.66 -15.31
N VAL A 351 -4.55 -11.20 -14.16
CA VAL A 351 -3.17 -11.61 -13.88
C VAL A 351 -3.01 -13.10 -14.19
N HIS A 352 -2.02 -13.45 -15.02
CA HIS A 352 -1.79 -14.80 -15.55
C HIS A 352 -0.59 -15.53 -14.95
N GLY A 353 0.13 -14.88 -14.02
CA GLY A 353 1.16 -15.51 -13.20
C GLY A 353 2.53 -14.80 -13.25
N PRO A 354 3.44 -15.20 -12.36
CA PRO A 354 4.68 -14.46 -12.12
C PRO A 354 5.67 -14.60 -13.27
N ILE A 355 6.37 -13.49 -13.54
CA ILE A 355 7.58 -13.47 -14.36
C ILE A 355 8.75 -13.86 -13.44
N PRO A 356 9.64 -14.78 -13.81
CA PRO A 356 10.89 -15.02 -13.07
C PRO A 356 11.76 -13.76 -13.00
N GLN A 357 12.56 -13.62 -11.93
CA GLN A 357 13.65 -12.64 -11.91
C GLN A 357 14.67 -12.99 -13.04
N PRO A 358 15.32 -11.99 -13.68
CA PRO A 358 16.37 -12.21 -14.68
C PRO A 358 17.58 -13.05 -14.23
#